data_AF-G4RPZ5-F1
#
_entry.id   AF-G4RPZ5-F1
#
_cell.length_a   1.000
_cell.length_b   1.000
_cell.length_c   1.000
_cell.angle_alpha   90.00
_cell.angle_beta   90.00
_cell.angle_gamma   90.00
#
_symmetry.space_group_name_H-M   'P 1'
#
loop_
_entity.id
_entity.type
_entity.pdbx_description
1 polymer ?
#
loop_
_entity_poly.entity_id
_entity_poly.type
_entity_poly.pdbx_seq_one_letter_code
_entity_poly.pdbx_strand_id
1 'polypeptide(L)'
;MLLYWCEDFNVPVLDPREAAGNCAKISATPITEPSDPRPAFDVDKEIVQEAIANEEGDWALASLLVPRDEVVLLNKIPGYADQADEVIVRGRVIGHRFYDILERRWRFRPLYEGAAEILTQRRGWWAILDLDTLPVNYDVHEEKILEGSLPEKKYTHVVVSTRDGRIHGVAKLFRGRRLHIIKSWRAKPQLPPGVPSDLKTFAELNRAYIERKAERAVEFLKRAFSQYKLPVVVSYSGGKDSLVALDLVKRTGHPFYLLFNDTGLEAPETYENVKLVAQRYGAELIWASAGDSFWRAVKEFGPPARDYRWCCKVLKMAPITKAYLERFPQGVVTVVGQRAAESFQRARQKPISSSKWVAKTIVVAPLHEWSALDVWAYIVLHGLPYNKAYEYGFDRLGCLICPANEMAELEQVRRRYPEIYRRLAEEVVSFYGEQFYEEYGIWRWKRGVPGDVARFLKIKAEGRYPVIVRRRDDKVEIEGGRPDVPTALELLKMMGNVNVGSNGVEVSGGKLRATISPDFRTIEGDGALHAAALVVRAQICGHCDLCISWCPTKALSRGPDGRFRVDKERCIGCLICSKACPSAQYLVYRTNEEMNLK
;
A
#
# COMPACT_ATOMS: atom_id res chain seq x y z
N MET A 1 5.59 16.92 12.52
CA MET A 1 4.87 18.02 11.82
C MET A 1 3.78 18.56 12.73
N LEU A 2 3.31 19.79 12.57
CA LEU A 2 2.20 20.35 13.36
C LEU A 2 0.90 20.26 12.56
N LEU A 3 -0.14 19.71 13.20
CA LEU A 3 -1.52 19.84 12.75
C LEU A 3 -2.12 21.09 13.39
N TYR A 4 -2.66 22.00 12.58
CA TYR A 4 -3.41 23.15 13.08
C TYR A 4 -4.90 22.86 13.11
N TRP A 5 -5.59 23.43 14.09
CA TRP A 5 -7.03 23.18 14.32
C TRP A 5 -7.74 24.46 14.72
N CYS A 6 -8.84 24.77 14.05
CA CYS A 6 -9.72 25.87 14.45
C CYS A 6 -10.65 25.39 15.56
N GLU A 7 -10.54 25.98 16.75
CA GLU A 7 -11.37 25.60 17.90
C GLU A 7 -12.81 26.12 17.77
N ASP A 8 -13.05 27.21 17.04
CA ASP A 8 -14.38 27.81 16.88
C ASP A 8 -15.30 26.93 16.02
N PHE A 9 -14.75 26.37 14.94
CA PHE A 9 -15.49 25.51 14.00
C PHE A 9 -15.21 24.03 14.18
N ASN A 10 -14.30 23.67 15.10
CA ASN A 10 -13.85 22.30 15.34
C ASN A 10 -13.40 21.56 14.07
N VAL A 11 -12.57 22.21 13.24
CA VAL A 11 -12.06 21.61 11.98
C VAL A 11 -10.56 21.86 11.76
N PRO A 12 -9.89 21.04 10.94
CA PRO A 12 -8.48 21.23 10.62
C PRO A 12 -8.21 22.53 9.85
N VAL A 13 -7.01 23.08 10.03
CA VAL A 13 -6.50 24.25 9.31
C VAL A 13 -5.25 23.87 8.53
N LEU A 14 -5.25 24.14 7.23
CA LEU A 14 -4.15 23.80 6.30
C LEU A 14 -3.11 24.92 6.22
N ASP A 15 -3.54 26.18 6.34
CA ASP A 15 -2.65 27.34 6.48
C ASP A 15 -3.18 28.27 7.58
N PRO A 16 -2.51 28.34 8.75
CA PRO A 16 -2.99 29.16 9.87
C PRO A 16 -2.97 30.66 9.57
N ARG A 17 -2.14 31.13 8.61
CA ARG A 17 -2.09 32.57 8.27
C ARG A 17 -3.33 32.99 7.49
N GLU A 18 -3.83 32.12 6.62
CA GLU A 18 -5.05 32.38 5.85
C GLU A 18 -6.32 32.16 6.66
N ALA A 19 -6.30 31.19 7.58
CA ALA A 19 -7.45 30.94 8.44
C ALA A 19 -7.63 32.00 9.55
N ALA A 20 -6.59 32.79 9.88
CA ALA A 20 -6.62 33.76 10.98
C ALA A 20 -7.72 34.83 10.87
N GLY A 21 -8.18 35.16 9.65
CA GLY A 21 -9.28 36.10 9.44
C GLY A 21 -10.67 35.52 9.74
N ASN A 22 -10.78 34.18 9.74
CA ASN A 22 -12.05 33.46 9.87
C ASN A 22 -12.14 32.63 11.16
N CYS A 23 -11.02 32.31 11.79
CA CYS A 23 -10.94 31.55 13.04
C CYS A 23 -10.21 32.36 14.11
N ALA A 24 -10.89 32.67 15.21
CA ALA A 24 -10.35 33.43 16.32
C ALA A 24 -9.32 32.62 17.13
N LYS A 25 -9.55 31.31 17.29
CA LYS A 25 -8.66 30.45 18.09
C LYS A 25 -8.14 29.25 17.29
N ILE A 26 -6.85 29.28 16.98
CA ILE A 26 -6.14 28.19 16.31
C ILE A 26 -5.19 27.51 17.30
N SER A 27 -5.32 26.20 17.45
CA SER A 27 -4.38 25.36 18.21
C SER A 27 -3.46 24.57 17.29
N ALA A 28 -2.32 24.13 17.82
CA ALA A 28 -1.34 23.35 17.09
C ALA A 28 -0.97 22.10 17.91
N THR A 29 -1.04 20.94 17.26
CA THR A 29 -0.76 19.64 17.88
C THR A 29 0.31 18.91 17.09
N PRO A 30 1.42 18.47 17.71
CA PRO A 30 2.37 17.61 17.04
C PRO A 30 1.74 16.25 16.76
N ILE A 31 1.86 15.79 15.51
CA ILE A 31 1.43 14.45 15.08
C ILE A 31 2.62 13.65 14.59
N THR A 32 2.52 12.33 14.72
CA THR A 32 3.59 11.39 14.34
C THR A 32 3.78 11.36 12.82
N GLU A 33 5.02 11.13 12.37
CA GLU A 33 5.32 10.97 10.94
C GLU A 33 4.71 9.66 10.39
N PRO A 34 4.23 9.63 9.13
CA PRO A 34 4.49 10.58 8.04
C PRO A 34 3.69 11.88 8.09
N SER A 35 2.78 12.06 9.05
CA SER A 35 1.98 13.27 9.22
C SER A 35 1.10 13.57 7.99
N ASP A 36 0.42 12.55 7.50
CA ASP A 36 -0.51 12.62 6.35
C ASP A 36 -1.93 12.25 6.80
N PRO A 37 -2.53 13.00 7.74
CA PRO A 37 -3.83 12.66 8.30
C PRO A 37 -4.92 12.72 7.23
N ARG A 38 -5.97 11.91 7.42
CA ARG A 38 -7.18 11.96 6.62
C ARG A 38 -8.41 12.06 7.52
N PRO A 39 -9.55 12.55 7.00
CA PRO A 39 -10.82 12.41 7.69
C PRO A 39 -11.18 10.94 7.94
N ALA A 40 -11.77 10.68 9.11
CA ALA A 40 -12.45 9.44 9.43
C ALA A 40 -13.89 9.50 8.91
N PHE A 41 -14.28 8.52 8.08
CA PHE A 41 -15.67 8.31 7.71
C PHE A 41 -16.45 7.65 8.85
N ASP A 42 -17.76 7.50 8.71
CA ASP A 42 -18.59 6.94 9.79
C ASP A 42 -18.18 5.53 10.19
N VAL A 43 -17.83 4.68 9.24
CA VAL A 43 -17.28 3.34 9.54
C VAL A 43 -15.92 3.40 10.25
N ASP A 44 -15.09 4.41 9.95
CA ASP A 44 -13.82 4.58 10.66
C ASP A 44 -14.08 4.94 12.13
N LYS A 45 -15.04 5.84 12.37
CA LYS A 45 -15.49 6.22 13.72
C LYS A 45 -16.11 5.02 14.44
N GLU A 46 -16.85 4.15 13.75
CA GLU A 46 -17.35 2.86 14.29
C GLU A 46 -16.21 1.99 14.76
N ILE A 47 -15.24 1.76 13.89
CA ILE A 47 -14.06 0.95 14.20
C ILE A 47 -13.31 1.50 15.40
N VAL A 48 -13.16 2.83 15.51
CA VAL A 48 -12.49 3.44 16.67
C VAL A 48 -13.32 3.27 17.94
N GLN A 49 -14.62 3.55 17.89
CA GLN A 49 -15.50 3.39 19.04
C GLN A 49 -15.52 1.93 19.52
N GLU A 50 -15.59 0.97 18.60
CA GLU A 50 -15.50 -0.46 18.90
C GLU A 50 -14.16 -0.81 19.55
N ALA A 51 -13.05 -0.27 19.03
CA ALA A 51 -11.72 -0.49 19.60
C ALA A 51 -11.61 0.07 21.03
N ILE A 52 -12.18 1.25 21.30
CA ILE A 52 -12.22 1.85 22.63
C ILE A 52 -13.10 1.02 23.56
N ALA A 53 -14.33 0.71 23.15
CA ALA A 53 -15.27 -0.05 23.97
C ALA A 53 -14.74 -1.45 24.31
N ASN A 54 -14.07 -2.10 23.37
CA ASN A 54 -13.45 -3.41 23.57
C ASN A 54 -12.23 -3.37 24.49
N GLU A 55 -11.49 -2.26 24.51
CA GLU A 55 -10.33 -2.09 25.38
C GLU A 55 -10.75 -1.65 26.80
N GLU A 56 -11.62 -0.64 26.88
CA GLU A 56 -12.01 0.04 28.13
C GLU A 56 -13.28 -0.55 28.78
N GLY A 57 -14.02 -1.40 28.07
CA GLY A 57 -15.28 -1.97 28.57
C GLY A 57 -16.44 -0.98 28.65
N ASP A 58 -16.34 0.19 27.99
CA ASP A 58 -17.30 1.29 28.13
C ASP A 58 -17.65 1.96 26.78
N TRP A 59 -18.85 1.68 26.27
CA TRP A 59 -19.38 2.28 25.04
C TRP A 59 -19.75 3.75 25.16
N ALA A 60 -20.14 4.21 26.35
CA ALA A 60 -20.45 5.61 26.58
C ALA A 60 -19.16 6.44 26.58
N LEU A 61 -18.06 5.90 27.15
CA LEU A 61 -16.73 6.49 27.01
C LEU A 61 -16.27 6.53 25.55
N ALA A 62 -16.48 5.45 24.79
CA ALA A 62 -16.15 5.43 23.37
C ALA A 62 -16.88 6.54 22.58
N SER A 63 -18.18 6.73 22.87
CA SER A 63 -19.00 7.79 22.25
C SER A 63 -18.57 9.19 22.67
N LEU A 64 -18.15 9.36 23.93
CA LEU A 64 -17.62 10.62 24.45
C LEU A 64 -16.29 11.00 23.79
N LEU A 65 -15.36 10.04 23.67
CA LEU A 65 -14.04 10.27 23.11
C LEU A 65 -14.07 10.46 21.59
N VAL A 66 -14.99 9.78 20.89
CA VAL A 66 -15.12 9.84 19.43
C VAL A 66 -16.57 10.12 19.05
N PRO A 67 -17.00 11.39 19.04
CA PRO A 67 -18.35 11.77 18.64
C PRO A 67 -18.61 11.51 17.15
N ARG A 68 -19.88 11.30 16.79
CA ARG A 68 -20.30 10.97 15.41
C ARG A 68 -20.50 12.18 14.52
N ASP A 69 -20.99 13.25 15.12
CA ASP A 69 -21.31 14.54 14.52
C ASP A 69 -20.14 15.52 14.47
N GLU A 70 -18.91 15.05 14.77
CA GLU A 70 -17.69 15.84 14.69
C GLU A 70 -16.71 15.32 13.63
N VAL A 71 -15.83 16.21 13.16
CA VAL A 71 -14.68 15.83 12.33
C VAL A 71 -13.64 15.13 13.22
N VAL A 72 -13.31 13.90 12.83
CA VAL A 72 -12.25 13.09 13.43
C VAL A 72 -11.20 12.82 12.36
N LEU A 73 -9.92 12.90 12.72
CA LEU A 73 -8.83 12.55 11.81
C LEU A 73 -8.12 11.28 12.26
N LEU A 74 -7.58 10.58 11.27
CA LEU A 74 -6.73 9.42 11.42
C LEU A 74 -5.40 9.68 10.76
N ASN A 75 -4.32 9.57 11.52
CA ASN A 75 -2.96 9.70 11.03
C ASN A 75 -2.26 8.35 11.15
N LYS A 76 -1.89 7.74 10.01
CA LYS A 76 -1.15 6.47 10.01
C LYS A 76 0.15 6.62 10.81
N ILE A 77 0.46 5.62 11.62
CA ILE A 77 1.71 5.61 12.41
C ILE A 77 2.50 4.32 12.21
N PRO A 78 3.84 4.39 12.14
CA PRO A 78 4.70 3.22 12.08
C PRO A 78 4.88 2.56 13.46
N GLY A 79 5.54 1.39 13.49
CA GLY A 79 5.98 0.73 14.73
C GLY A 79 4.98 -0.24 15.36
N TYR A 80 3.86 -0.51 14.68
CA TYR A 80 2.93 -1.58 15.03
C TYR A 80 3.11 -2.78 14.08
N ALA A 81 2.69 -3.97 14.53
CA ALA A 81 2.78 -5.19 13.73
C ALA A 81 1.90 -5.14 12.47
N ASP A 82 0.76 -4.44 12.53
CA ASP A 82 -0.15 -4.24 11.41
C ASP A 82 -0.66 -2.79 11.42
N GLN A 83 -1.83 -2.51 10.82
CA GLN A 83 -2.36 -1.16 10.70
C GLN A 83 -2.52 -0.48 12.07
N ALA A 84 -2.07 0.76 12.17
CA ALA A 84 -2.27 1.62 13.33
C ALA A 84 -2.41 3.08 12.91
N ASP A 85 -3.29 3.80 13.61
CA ASP A 85 -3.53 5.21 13.40
C ASP A 85 -3.55 5.95 14.75
N GLU A 86 -2.94 7.13 14.80
CA GLU A 86 -3.28 8.17 15.77
C GLU A 86 -4.69 8.65 15.50
N VAL A 87 -5.52 8.65 16.55
CA VAL A 87 -6.88 9.20 16.49
C VAL A 87 -6.85 10.61 17.04
N ILE A 88 -7.32 11.55 16.23
CA ILE A 88 -7.30 12.98 16.54
C ILE A 88 -8.73 13.51 16.57
N VAL A 89 -9.10 14.08 17.72
CA VAL A 89 -10.44 14.63 17.99
C VAL A 89 -10.26 16.02 18.58
N ARG A 90 -11.00 17.00 18.07
CA ARG A 90 -10.91 18.41 18.51
C ARG A 90 -9.48 18.96 18.51
N GLY A 91 -8.71 18.55 17.51
CA GLY A 91 -7.30 18.92 17.37
C GLY A 91 -6.38 18.37 18.44
N ARG A 92 -6.77 17.32 19.18
CA ARG A 92 -5.93 16.64 20.20
C ARG A 92 -5.79 15.16 19.87
N VAL A 93 -4.64 14.57 20.18
CA VAL A 93 -4.42 13.12 20.03
C VAL A 93 -5.03 12.42 21.24
N ILE A 94 -6.04 11.58 21.02
CA ILE A 94 -6.71 10.87 22.12
C ILE A 94 -6.13 9.48 22.39
N GLY A 95 -5.37 8.95 21.43
CA GLY A 95 -4.83 7.60 21.51
C GLY A 95 -4.48 7.03 20.15
N HIS A 96 -4.01 5.78 20.17
CA HIS A 96 -3.74 5.02 18.97
C HIS A 96 -4.78 3.91 18.84
N ARG A 97 -5.43 3.80 17.67
CA ARG A 97 -6.10 2.55 17.29
C ARG A 97 -5.10 1.67 16.55
N PHE A 98 -5.09 0.38 16.81
CA PHE A 98 -4.19 -0.56 16.14
C PHE A 98 -4.84 -1.93 16.00
N TYR A 99 -4.53 -2.63 14.92
CA TYR A 99 -5.10 -3.95 14.66
C TYR A 99 -4.25 -5.05 15.31
N ASP A 100 -4.87 -5.85 16.16
CA ASP A 100 -4.26 -7.00 16.80
C ASP A 100 -4.47 -8.24 15.90
N ILE A 101 -3.39 -8.71 15.27
CA ILE A 101 -3.45 -9.85 14.34
C ILE A 101 -3.88 -11.15 15.05
N LEU A 102 -3.50 -11.33 16.32
CA LEU A 102 -3.81 -12.55 17.07
C LEU A 102 -5.29 -12.55 17.51
N GLU A 103 -5.76 -11.41 18.02
CA GLU A 103 -7.16 -11.28 18.43
C GLU A 103 -8.10 -10.97 17.25
N ARG A 104 -7.55 -10.71 16.06
CA ARG A 104 -8.26 -10.36 14.81
C ARG A 104 -9.27 -9.23 15.01
N ARG A 105 -8.89 -8.22 15.78
CA ARG A 105 -9.74 -7.07 16.10
C ARG A 105 -8.93 -5.81 16.31
N TRP A 106 -9.61 -4.68 16.17
CA TRP A 106 -9.04 -3.39 16.53
C TRP A 106 -8.99 -3.24 18.05
N ARG A 107 -7.88 -2.70 18.53
CA ARG A 107 -7.65 -2.33 19.92
C ARG A 107 -7.28 -0.86 20.01
N PHE A 108 -7.45 -0.29 21.20
CA PHE A 108 -7.13 1.10 21.46
C PHE A 108 -6.05 1.21 22.53
N ARG A 109 -5.22 2.24 22.43
CA ARG A 109 -4.31 2.68 23.50
C ARG A 109 -4.60 4.15 23.77
N PRO A 110 -5.27 4.49 24.88
CA PRO A 110 -5.49 5.88 25.25
C PRO A 110 -4.17 6.61 25.43
N LEU A 111 -4.07 7.86 25.00
CA LEU A 111 -2.87 8.68 25.18
C LEU A 111 -3.28 10.14 25.43
N TYR A 112 -2.37 10.89 26.04
CA TYR A 112 -2.45 12.35 26.14
C TYR A 112 -3.81 12.85 26.66
N GLU A 113 -4.53 13.64 25.88
CA GLU A 113 -5.82 14.21 26.26
C GLU A 113 -6.92 13.14 26.41
N GLY A 114 -6.87 12.04 25.65
CA GLY A 114 -7.81 10.93 25.82
C GLY A 114 -7.63 10.22 27.17
N ALA A 115 -6.39 10.08 27.62
CA ALA A 115 -6.08 9.56 28.96
C ALA A 115 -6.53 10.55 30.06
N ALA A 116 -6.35 11.85 29.85
CA ALA A 116 -6.82 12.87 30.78
C ALA A 116 -8.35 12.88 30.92
N GLU A 117 -9.08 12.66 29.83
CA GLU A 117 -10.53 12.52 29.82
C GLU A 117 -10.98 11.28 30.61
N ILE A 118 -10.35 10.13 30.39
CA ILE A 118 -10.61 8.88 31.14
C ILE A 118 -10.46 9.09 32.65
N LEU A 119 -9.33 9.68 33.08
CA LEU A 119 -9.05 9.95 34.50
C LEU A 119 -10.05 10.92 35.11
N THR A 120 -10.45 11.95 34.37
CA THR A 120 -11.44 12.94 34.81
C THR A 120 -12.80 12.32 35.00
N GLN A 121 -13.27 11.61 33.97
CA GLN A 121 -14.62 11.03 33.95
C GLN A 121 -14.72 9.78 34.84
N ARG A 122 -13.58 9.24 35.28
CA ARG A 122 -13.47 8.01 36.08
C ARG A 122 -14.19 6.83 35.41
N ARG A 123 -14.09 6.76 34.08
CA ARG A 123 -14.70 5.74 33.22
C ARG A 123 -13.66 4.81 32.64
N GLY A 124 -14.07 3.61 32.23
CA GLY A 124 -13.14 2.59 31.71
C GLY A 124 -12.12 2.12 32.74
N TRP A 125 -10.88 1.88 32.31
CA TRP A 125 -9.81 1.37 33.16
C TRP A 125 -8.80 2.45 33.53
N TRP A 126 -8.74 2.77 34.83
CA TRP A 126 -7.86 3.80 35.34
C TRP A 126 -7.35 3.49 36.74
N ALA A 127 -6.22 4.07 37.13
CA ALA A 127 -5.70 4.00 38.50
C ALA A 127 -4.88 5.23 38.92
N ILE A 128 -5.01 5.62 40.18
CA ILE A 128 -4.16 6.62 40.85
C ILE A 128 -3.14 5.87 41.69
N LEU A 129 -1.87 6.20 41.51
CA LEU A 129 -0.75 5.47 42.10
C LEU A 129 -0.05 6.30 43.17
N ASP A 130 0.33 5.67 44.28
CA ASP A 130 1.18 6.26 45.33
C ASP A 130 2.64 6.33 44.86
N LEU A 131 2.86 7.11 43.81
CA LEU A 131 4.14 7.40 43.20
C LEU A 131 4.18 8.88 42.82
N ASP A 132 5.36 9.49 42.96
CA ASP A 132 5.62 10.85 42.47
C ASP A 132 6.03 10.88 41.00
N THR A 133 6.43 9.72 40.45
CA THR A 133 6.78 9.55 39.04
C THR A 133 6.26 8.23 38.47
N LEU A 134 6.20 8.12 37.14
CA LEU A 134 5.81 6.89 36.43
C LEU A 134 6.96 6.42 35.53
N PRO A 135 7.98 5.72 36.06
CA PRO A 135 9.09 5.24 35.25
C PRO A 135 8.61 4.22 34.21
N VAL A 136 9.05 4.34 32.97
CA VAL A 136 8.72 3.38 31.91
C VAL A 136 9.43 2.04 32.18
N ASN A 137 8.76 0.93 31.89
CA ASN A 137 9.18 -0.44 32.19
C ASN A 137 9.25 -0.77 33.70
N TYR A 138 8.45 -0.09 34.51
CA TYR A 138 8.34 -0.34 35.94
C TYR A 138 7.06 -1.12 36.28
N ASP A 139 7.18 -2.10 37.18
CA ASP A 139 6.05 -2.89 37.68
C ASP A 139 5.53 -2.28 38.99
N VAL A 140 4.30 -1.79 38.96
CA VAL A 140 3.62 -1.25 40.13
C VAL A 140 2.82 -2.37 40.80
N HIS A 141 3.10 -2.59 42.08
CA HIS A 141 2.41 -3.56 42.91
C HIS A 141 1.04 -3.04 43.38
N GLU A 142 0.12 -3.94 43.69
CA GLU A 142 -1.26 -3.61 44.07
C GLU A 142 -1.34 -2.66 45.28
N GLU A 143 -0.43 -2.81 46.24
CA GLU A 143 -0.30 -1.95 47.43
C GLU A 143 -0.05 -0.46 47.11
N LYS A 144 0.46 -0.18 45.90
CA LYS A 144 0.74 1.18 45.42
C LYS A 144 -0.41 1.78 44.62
N ILE A 145 -1.53 1.09 44.51
CA ILE A 145 -2.75 1.58 43.86
C ILE A 145 -3.63 2.19 44.94
N LEU A 146 -3.76 3.53 44.93
CA LEU A 146 -4.59 4.26 45.89
C LEU A 146 -6.08 4.13 45.55
N GLU A 147 -6.39 4.20 44.26
CA GLU A 147 -7.75 4.15 43.74
C GLU A 147 -7.71 3.69 42.28
N GLY A 148 -8.74 3.00 41.80
CA GLY A 148 -8.86 2.70 40.38
C GLY A 148 -9.93 1.68 40.03
N SER A 149 -10.22 1.61 38.73
CA SER A 149 -11.00 0.55 38.08
C SER A 149 -10.04 -0.25 37.21
N LEU A 150 -9.86 -1.55 37.51
CA LEU A 150 -8.92 -2.42 36.80
C LEU A 150 -9.64 -3.51 36.01
N PRO A 151 -9.15 -3.85 34.80
CA PRO A 151 -9.72 -4.93 34.00
C PRO A 151 -9.44 -6.29 34.62
N GLU A 152 -10.18 -7.31 34.20
CA GLU A 152 -9.85 -8.72 34.50
C GLU A 152 -8.88 -9.31 33.47
N LYS A 153 -9.02 -8.91 32.21
CA LYS A 153 -8.22 -9.43 31.09
C LYS A 153 -6.79 -8.90 31.18
N LYS A 154 -5.83 -9.82 31.15
CA LYS A 154 -4.39 -9.50 31.10
C LYS A 154 -4.02 -8.75 29.83
N TYR A 155 -3.00 -7.90 29.92
CA TYR A 155 -2.47 -7.08 28.82
C TYR A 155 -3.44 -6.03 28.26
N THR A 156 -4.55 -5.79 28.96
CA THR A 156 -5.44 -4.65 28.74
C THR A 156 -4.74 -3.38 29.24
N HIS A 157 -4.87 -2.29 28.49
CA HIS A 157 -4.32 -1.00 28.89
C HIS A 157 -5.12 -0.42 30.06
N VAL A 158 -4.41 0.26 30.96
CA VAL A 158 -4.98 0.98 32.11
C VAL A 158 -4.36 2.35 32.13
N VAL A 159 -5.17 3.40 32.14
CA VAL A 159 -4.67 4.77 32.28
C VAL A 159 -4.25 5.00 33.72
N VAL A 160 -3.08 5.58 33.94
CA VAL A 160 -2.56 5.79 35.30
C VAL A 160 -2.20 7.24 35.54
N SER A 161 -2.30 7.68 36.79
CA SER A 161 -1.82 8.99 37.25
C SER A 161 -1.02 8.86 38.53
N THR A 162 -0.05 9.75 38.73
CA THR A 162 0.55 9.99 40.05
C THR A 162 -0.47 10.53 41.04
N ARG A 163 -0.21 10.36 42.33
CA ARG A 163 -1.06 10.85 43.43
C ARG A 163 -1.34 12.35 43.38
N ASP A 164 -0.40 13.13 42.83
CA ASP A 164 -0.52 14.59 42.70
C ASP A 164 -1.13 15.03 41.35
N GLY A 165 -1.50 14.09 40.47
CA GLY A 165 -2.10 14.37 39.17
C GLY A 165 -1.13 14.97 38.13
N ARG A 166 0.17 15.10 38.42
CA ARG A 166 1.10 15.82 37.53
C ARG A 166 1.62 14.98 36.38
N ILE A 167 1.62 13.66 36.51
CA ILE A 167 2.11 12.73 35.49
C ILE A 167 1.03 11.72 35.18
N HIS A 168 0.66 11.62 33.91
CA HIS A 168 -0.22 10.59 33.39
C HIS A 168 0.62 9.52 32.69
N GLY A 169 0.06 8.33 32.54
CA GLY A 169 0.67 7.27 31.78
C GLY A 169 -0.32 6.20 31.39
N VAL A 170 0.20 5.18 30.73
CA VAL A 170 -0.54 3.96 30.40
C VAL A 170 0.28 2.78 30.88
N ALA A 171 -0.39 1.93 31.63
CA ALA A 171 0.12 0.64 32.06
C ALA A 171 -0.59 -0.50 31.33
N LYS A 172 -0.04 -1.71 31.42
CA LYS A 172 -0.78 -2.95 31.14
C LYS A 172 -0.95 -3.74 32.42
N LEU A 173 -2.12 -4.35 32.58
CA LEU A 173 -2.33 -5.34 33.62
C LEU A 173 -1.47 -6.59 33.35
N PHE A 174 -0.57 -6.91 34.27
CA PHE A 174 0.35 -8.03 34.22
C PHE A 174 0.01 -9.09 35.28
N ARG A 175 0.85 -10.12 35.40
CA ARG A 175 0.63 -11.23 36.35
C ARG A 175 0.61 -10.71 37.79
N GLY A 176 -0.27 -11.28 38.62
CA GLY A 176 -0.41 -10.90 40.03
C GLY A 176 -1.01 -9.50 40.23
N ARG A 177 -1.90 -9.05 39.33
CA ARG A 177 -2.57 -7.73 39.35
C ARG A 177 -1.62 -6.53 39.32
N ARG A 178 -0.35 -6.74 38.95
CA ARG A 178 0.65 -5.67 38.79
C ARG A 178 0.36 -4.84 37.55
N LEU A 179 0.66 -3.54 37.62
CA LEU A 179 0.56 -2.63 36.49
C LEU A 179 1.96 -2.36 35.93
N HIS A 180 2.23 -2.82 34.71
CA HIS A 180 3.50 -2.56 34.03
C HIS A 180 3.41 -1.25 33.24
N ILE A 181 4.17 -0.22 33.62
CA ILE A 181 4.15 1.10 32.97
C ILE A 181 4.80 1.02 31.59
N ILE A 182 4.06 1.37 30.53
CA ILE A 182 4.54 1.31 29.14
C ILE A 182 4.95 2.68 28.64
N LYS A 183 4.24 3.72 29.07
CA LYS A 183 4.49 5.09 28.66
C LYS A 183 3.98 6.05 29.73
N SER A 184 4.69 7.15 29.93
CA SER A 184 4.30 8.23 30.82
C SER A 184 4.66 9.59 30.24
N TRP A 185 3.94 10.62 30.65
CA TRP A 185 4.11 12.00 30.20
C TRP A 185 3.54 12.97 31.24
N ARG A 186 3.95 14.24 31.17
CA ARG A 186 3.32 15.30 31.97
C ARG A 186 1.83 15.38 31.65
N ALA A 187 0.99 15.45 32.68
CA ALA A 187 -0.45 15.52 32.55
C ALA A 187 -0.90 16.55 31.50
N LYS A 188 -1.92 16.16 30.74
CA LYS A 188 -2.56 16.95 29.70
C LYS A 188 -3.92 17.43 30.19
N PRO A 189 -4.43 18.57 29.69
CA PRO A 189 -5.79 18.99 29.99
C PRO A 189 -6.80 17.97 29.41
N GLN A 190 -8.04 18.09 29.88
CA GLN A 190 -9.20 17.42 29.27
C GLN A 190 -9.38 17.82 27.81
N LEU A 191 -10.20 17.06 27.09
CA LEU A 191 -10.58 17.44 25.75
C LEU A 191 -11.34 18.77 25.77
N PRO A 192 -11.11 19.66 24.79
CA PRO A 192 -11.95 20.83 24.61
C PRO A 192 -13.43 20.41 24.47
N PRO A 193 -14.40 21.28 24.81
CA PRO A 193 -15.81 20.99 24.57
C PRO A 193 -16.11 20.65 23.11
N GLY A 194 -17.11 19.78 22.90
CA GLY A 194 -17.52 19.36 21.56
C GLY A 194 -18.36 20.40 20.86
N VAL A 195 -18.05 20.62 19.59
CA VAL A 195 -18.85 21.43 18.67
C VAL A 195 -19.06 20.61 17.40
N PRO A 196 -20.31 20.38 16.96
CA PRO A 196 -20.58 19.66 15.73
C PRO A 196 -19.83 20.28 14.55
N SER A 197 -19.28 19.43 13.69
CA SER A 197 -18.42 19.86 12.57
C SER A 197 -18.49 18.88 11.40
N ASP A 198 -18.30 19.41 10.20
CA ASP A 198 -18.36 18.62 8.98
C ASP A 198 -17.23 18.96 7.99
N LEU A 199 -17.07 18.10 6.98
CA LEU A 199 -16.03 18.29 5.96
C LEU A 199 -16.30 19.48 5.04
N LYS A 200 -17.55 19.94 4.95
CA LYS A 200 -17.90 21.12 4.15
C LYS A 200 -17.34 22.38 4.81
N THR A 201 -17.56 22.54 6.11
CA THR A 201 -17.01 23.63 6.93
C THR A 201 -15.48 23.61 6.89
N PHE A 202 -14.88 22.43 7.02
CA PHE A 202 -13.43 22.25 6.83
C PHE A 202 -12.95 22.75 5.46
N ALA A 203 -13.62 22.34 4.37
CA ALA A 203 -13.22 22.73 3.02
C ALA A 203 -13.41 24.24 2.78
N GLU A 204 -14.51 24.82 3.25
CA GLU A 204 -14.80 26.26 3.13
C GLU A 204 -13.79 27.12 3.91
N LEU A 205 -13.47 26.76 5.15
CA LEU A 205 -12.47 27.47 5.95
C LEU A 205 -11.11 27.54 5.25
N ASN A 206 -10.76 26.50 4.48
CA ASN A 206 -9.49 26.35 3.80
C ASN A 206 -9.55 26.70 2.29
N ARG A 207 -10.65 27.28 1.80
CA ARG A 207 -10.91 27.54 0.37
C ARG A 207 -9.77 28.29 -0.32
N ALA A 208 -9.32 29.42 0.25
CA ALA A 208 -8.29 30.27 -0.36
C ALA A 208 -6.96 29.52 -0.56
N TYR A 209 -6.55 28.74 0.43
CA TYR A 209 -5.34 27.93 0.38
C TYR A 209 -5.46 26.83 -0.69
N ILE A 210 -6.60 26.13 -0.74
CA ILE A 210 -6.86 25.04 -1.69
C ILE A 210 -6.88 25.55 -3.13
N GLU A 211 -7.57 26.66 -3.42
CA GLU A 211 -7.64 27.22 -4.77
C GLU A 211 -6.26 27.70 -5.25
N ARG A 212 -5.49 28.39 -4.40
CA ARG A 212 -4.12 28.77 -4.74
C ARG A 212 -3.24 27.55 -5.05
N LYS A 213 -3.38 26.47 -4.27
CA LYS A 213 -2.64 25.23 -4.49
C LYS A 213 -3.05 24.57 -5.81
N ALA A 214 -4.34 24.60 -6.15
CA ALA A 214 -4.88 24.11 -7.40
C ALA A 214 -4.38 24.92 -8.61
N GLU A 215 -4.41 26.25 -8.54
CA GLU A 215 -3.88 27.14 -9.59
C GLU A 215 -2.41 26.85 -9.91
N ARG A 216 -1.58 26.68 -8.88
CA ARG A 216 -0.17 26.29 -9.04
C ARG A 216 -0.02 24.94 -9.74
N ALA A 217 -0.87 23.98 -9.41
CA ALA A 217 -0.85 22.65 -10.04
C ALA A 217 -1.31 22.70 -11.51
N VAL A 218 -2.33 23.51 -11.83
CA VAL A 218 -2.79 23.75 -13.20
C VAL A 218 -1.69 24.40 -14.04
N GLU A 219 -0.99 25.41 -13.51
CA GLU A 219 0.12 26.06 -14.20
C GLU A 219 1.30 25.10 -14.40
N PHE A 220 1.62 24.29 -13.39
CA PHE A 220 2.60 23.21 -13.53
C PHE A 220 2.25 22.23 -14.66
N LEU A 221 0.98 21.79 -14.75
CA LEU A 221 0.51 20.90 -15.81
C LEU A 221 0.62 21.55 -17.20
N LYS A 222 0.19 22.81 -17.35
CA LYS A 222 0.28 23.57 -18.62
C LYS A 222 1.72 23.63 -19.13
N ARG A 223 2.68 23.97 -18.24
CA ARG A 223 4.11 23.98 -18.59
C ARG A 223 4.57 22.60 -19.04
N ALA A 224 4.24 21.53 -18.31
CA ALA A 224 4.60 20.17 -18.69
C ALA A 224 4.06 19.79 -20.07
N PHE A 225 2.78 20.08 -20.36
CA PHE A 225 2.15 19.76 -21.64
C PHE A 225 2.80 20.52 -22.80
N SER A 226 3.09 21.82 -22.61
CA SER A 226 3.78 22.64 -23.62
C SER A 226 5.20 22.16 -23.94
N GLN A 227 5.89 21.59 -22.95
CA GLN A 227 7.27 21.11 -23.10
C GLN A 227 7.33 19.82 -23.92
N TYR A 228 6.47 18.84 -23.60
CA TYR A 228 6.55 17.52 -24.21
C TYR A 228 5.73 17.37 -25.50
N LYS A 229 4.63 18.12 -25.65
CA LYS A 229 3.78 18.11 -26.85
C LYS A 229 3.35 16.70 -27.31
N LEU A 230 3.07 15.82 -26.36
CA LEU A 230 2.56 14.46 -26.58
C LEU A 230 1.08 14.37 -26.14
N PRO A 231 0.34 13.36 -26.60
CA PRO A 231 -0.99 13.06 -26.07
C PRO A 231 -0.98 12.96 -24.54
N VAL A 232 -1.94 13.62 -23.89
CA VAL A 232 -2.10 13.62 -22.45
C VAL A 232 -3.07 12.51 -22.04
N VAL A 233 -2.63 11.64 -21.15
CA VAL A 233 -3.45 10.56 -20.58
C VAL A 233 -3.49 10.70 -19.07
N VAL A 234 -4.67 10.81 -18.49
CA VAL A 234 -4.84 10.76 -17.03
C VAL A 234 -5.00 9.30 -16.61
N SER A 235 -4.06 8.78 -15.82
CA SER A 235 -4.19 7.45 -15.23
C SER A 235 -5.12 7.50 -14.02
N TYR A 236 -6.37 7.12 -14.24
CA TYR A 236 -7.42 7.17 -13.25
C TYR A 236 -7.67 5.80 -12.65
N SER A 237 -7.52 5.67 -11.33
CA SER A 237 -7.66 4.39 -10.62
C SER A 237 -8.99 4.26 -9.87
N GLY A 238 -9.88 5.25 -9.97
CA GLY A 238 -11.04 5.38 -9.07
C GLY A 238 -10.67 5.87 -7.66
N GLY A 239 -9.41 6.25 -7.42
CA GLY A 239 -8.95 6.76 -6.13
C GLY A 239 -9.07 8.28 -6.01
N LYS A 240 -9.17 8.79 -4.78
CA LYS A 240 -9.29 10.22 -4.45
C LYS A 240 -8.20 11.08 -5.10
N ASP A 241 -6.94 10.62 -5.06
CA ASP A 241 -5.80 11.39 -5.56
C ASP A 241 -5.83 11.46 -7.10
N SER A 242 -6.19 10.36 -7.76
CA SER A 242 -6.35 10.34 -9.22
C SER A 242 -7.55 11.18 -9.70
N LEU A 243 -8.58 11.34 -8.86
CA LEU A 243 -9.75 12.17 -9.14
C LEU A 243 -9.39 13.66 -9.13
N VAL A 244 -8.62 14.11 -8.13
CA VAL A 244 -8.14 15.50 -8.09
C VAL A 244 -7.18 15.77 -9.24
N ALA A 245 -6.27 14.83 -9.56
CA ALA A 245 -5.38 14.98 -10.71
C ALA A 245 -6.16 15.12 -12.03
N LEU A 246 -7.24 14.36 -12.22
CA LEU A 246 -8.13 14.47 -13.36
C LEU A 246 -8.80 15.85 -13.44
N ASP A 247 -9.37 16.32 -12.33
CA ASP A 247 -10.04 17.62 -12.29
C ASP A 247 -9.06 18.78 -12.62
N LEU A 248 -7.85 18.74 -12.07
CA LEU A 248 -6.80 19.71 -12.37
C LEU A 248 -6.40 19.68 -13.86
N VAL A 249 -6.33 18.50 -14.49
CA VAL A 249 -6.09 18.38 -15.93
C VAL A 249 -7.25 18.99 -16.72
N LYS A 250 -8.51 18.73 -16.34
CA LYS A 250 -9.66 19.36 -16.98
C LYS A 250 -9.61 20.89 -16.92
N ARG A 251 -9.19 21.46 -15.78
CA ARG A 251 -9.00 22.92 -15.59
C ARG A 251 -7.92 23.52 -16.50
N THR A 252 -7.00 22.72 -17.04
CA THR A 252 -6.01 23.23 -18.01
C THR A 252 -6.62 23.60 -19.36
N GLY A 253 -7.78 23.02 -19.71
CA GLY A 253 -8.39 23.11 -21.04
C GLY A 253 -7.71 22.26 -22.12
N HIS A 254 -6.63 21.54 -21.78
CA HIS A 254 -5.93 20.67 -22.73
C HIS A 254 -6.74 19.40 -23.01
N PRO A 255 -6.85 18.93 -24.26
CA PRO A 255 -7.48 17.64 -24.57
C PRO A 255 -6.75 16.49 -23.87
N PHE A 256 -7.49 15.51 -23.34
CA PHE A 256 -6.90 14.37 -22.64
C PHE A 256 -7.73 13.10 -22.83
N TYR A 257 -7.07 11.96 -22.62
CA TYR A 257 -7.71 10.65 -22.50
C TYR A 257 -7.72 10.21 -21.03
N LEU A 258 -8.70 9.39 -20.66
CA LEU A 258 -8.73 8.73 -19.36
C LEU A 258 -8.27 7.29 -19.53
N LEU A 259 -7.27 6.83 -18.78
CA LEU A 259 -6.89 5.42 -18.76
C LEU A 259 -7.26 4.81 -17.41
N PHE A 260 -8.08 3.77 -17.46
CA PHE A 260 -8.32 2.89 -16.32
C PHE A 260 -7.63 1.55 -16.55
N ASN A 261 -6.82 1.13 -15.58
CA ASN A 261 -6.19 -0.18 -15.57
C ASN A 261 -7.02 -1.15 -14.73
N ASP A 262 -7.79 -1.98 -15.42
CA ASP A 262 -8.62 -3.03 -14.86
C ASP A 262 -7.77 -4.28 -14.58
N THR A 263 -7.46 -4.54 -13.31
CA THR A 263 -6.72 -5.74 -12.91
C THR A 263 -7.59 -6.98 -12.79
N GLY A 264 -8.92 -6.84 -12.89
CA GLY A 264 -9.91 -7.88 -12.58
C GLY A 264 -10.09 -8.11 -11.08
N LEU A 265 -9.56 -7.24 -10.22
CA LEU A 265 -9.49 -7.41 -8.76
C LEU A 265 -9.99 -6.17 -7.99
N GLU A 266 -10.52 -5.17 -8.68
CA GLU A 266 -11.04 -3.94 -8.10
C GLU A 266 -12.39 -4.16 -7.42
N ALA A 267 -12.73 -3.30 -6.46
CA ALA A 267 -14.08 -3.23 -5.90
C ALA A 267 -15.13 -2.91 -6.97
N PRO A 268 -16.36 -3.47 -6.90
CA PRO A 268 -17.48 -3.09 -7.77
C PRO A 268 -17.67 -1.57 -7.88
N GLU A 269 -17.58 -0.87 -6.74
CA GLU A 269 -17.72 0.58 -6.63
C GLU A 269 -16.67 1.34 -7.44
N THR A 270 -15.49 0.76 -7.65
CA THR A 270 -14.44 1.32 -8.51
C THR A 270 -14.85 1.31 -9.97
N TYR A 271 -15.44 0.22 -10.46
CA TYR A 271 -15.90 0.16 -11.84
C TYR A 271 -17.07 1.13 -12.09
N GLU A 272 -17.99 1.24 -11.14
CA GLU A 272 -19.09 2.20 -11.19
C GLU A 272 -18.57 3.64 -11.20
N ASN A 273 -17.64 3.96 -10.30
CA ASN A 273 -17.05 5.28 -10.19
C ASN A 273 -16.26 5.69 -11.44
N VAL A 274 -15.49 4.78 -12.04
CA VAL A 274 -14.76 5.02 -13.29
C VAL A 274 -15.71 5.40 -14.43
N LYS A 275 -16.83 4.69 -14.58
CA LYS A 275 -17.84 4.99 -15.61
C LYS A 275 -18.49 6.35 -15.36
N LEU A 276 -18.92 6.60 -14.13
CA LEU A 276 -19.53 7.88 -13.73
C LEU A 276 -18.60 9.07 -14.00
N VAL A 277 -17.32 8.92 -13.65
CA VAL A 277 -16.31 9.96 -13.83
C VAL A 277 -15.99 10.16 -15.31
N ALA A 278 -15.77 9.10 -16.08
CA ALA A 278 -15.56 9.23 -17.53
C ALA A 278 -16.69 10.00 -18.21
N GLN A 279 -17.94 9.70 -17.85
CA GLN A 279 -19.12 10.41 -18.33
C GLN A 279 -19.14 11.87 -17.89
N ARG A 280 -18.94 12.16 -16.58
CA ARG A 280 -18.98 13.53 -16.04
C ARG A 280 -17.96 14.46 -16.70
N TYR A 281 -16.77 13.95 -17.02
CA TYR A 281 -15.70 14.75 -17.62
C TYR A 281 -15.73 14.79 -19.15
N GLY A 282 -16.61 13.99 -19.79
CA GLY A 282 -16.70 13.85 -21.24
C GLY A 282 -15.39 13.34 -21.85
N ALA A 283 -14.67 12.47 -21.13
CA ALA A 283 -13.35 12.00 -21.52
C ALA A 283 -13.43 10.63 -22.20
N GLU A 284 -12.66 10.43 -23.26
CA GLU A 284 -12.55 9.09 -23.85
C GLU A 284 -11.83 8.14 -22.89
N LEU A 285 -12.49 7.04 -22.54
CA LEU A 285 -12.00 6.02 -21.61
C LEU A 285 -11.27 4.91 -22.37
N ILE A 286 -9.98 4.77 -22.10
CA ILE A 286 -9.13 3.65 -22.49
C ILE A 286 -9.16 2.62 -21.37
N TRP A 287 -9.77 1.47 -21.66
CA TRP A 287 -9.90 0.35 -20.73
C TRP A 287 -8.78 -0.67 -20.93
N ALA A 288 -7.74 -0.61 -20.09
CA ALA A 288 -6.63 -1.56 -20.13
C ALA A 288 -6.93 -2.75 -19.19
N SER A 289 -7.52 -3.83 -19.73
CA SER A 289 -7.95 -4.99 -18.93
C SER A 289 -6.91 -6.12 -18.89
N ALA A 290 -6.71 -6.67 -17.69
CA ALA A 290 -5.98 -7.90 -17.46
C ALA A 290 -6.87 -9.16 -17.51
N GLY A 291 -8.20 -9.02 -17.53
CA GLY A 291 -9.14 -10.14 -17.50
C GLY A 291 -8.86 -11.11 -16.34
N ASP A 292 -8.79 -12.41 -16.66
CA ASP A 292 -8.53 -13.48 -15.67
C ASP A 292 -7.05 -13.69 -15.33
N SER A 293 -6.15 -12.83 -15.81
CA SER A 293 -4.70 -13.09 -15.81
C SER A 293 -4.14 -13.33 -14.42
N PHE A 294 -4.72 -12.73 -13.36
CA PHE A 294 -4.30 -13.00 -11.98
C PHE A 294 -4.47 -14.47 -11.62
N TRP A 295 -5.65 -15.02 -11.87
CA TRP A 295 -6.03 -16.37 -11.49
C TRP A 295 -5.34 -17.44 -12.34
N ARG A 296 -4.93 -17.11 -13.57
CA ARG A 296 -4.02 -17.98 -14.33
C ARG A 296 -2.59 -17.91 -13.81
N ALA A 297 -2.09 -16.69 -13.58
CA ALA A 297 -0.71 -16.47 -13.18
C ALA A 297 -0.41 -16.94 -11.75
N VAL A 298 -1.37 -16.90 -10.82
CA VAL A 298 -1.18 -17.38 -9.44
C VAL A 298 -0.90 -18.89 -9.39
N LYS A 299 -1.42 -19.66 -10.35
CA LYS A 299 -1.14 -21.10 -10.48
C LYS A 299 0.30 -21.40 -10.88
N GLU A 300 0.93 -20.49 -11.63
CA GLU A 300 2.34 -20.62 -12.06
C GLU A 300 3.30 -19.99 -11.05
N PHE A 301 2.94 -18.82 -10.51
CA PHE A 301 3.81 -18.04 -9.65
C PHE A 301 3.65 -18.32 -8.16
N GLY A 302 2.54 -18.95 -7.75
CA GLY A 302 2.06 -18.93 -6.38
C GLY A 302 1.50 -17.55 -5.97
N PRO A 303 1.00 -17.44 -4.72
CA PRO A 303 0.49 -16.18 -4.18
C PRO A 303 1.54 -15.06 -4.29
N PRO A 304 1.15 -13.85 -4.75
CA PRO A 304 2.05 -12.71 -4.77
C PRO A 304 2.42 -12.30 -3.34
N ALA A 305 3.49 -11.53 -3.18
CA ALA A 305 3.88 -11.03 -1.86
C ALA A 305 4.38 -9.58 -1.94
N ARG A 306 4.56 -8.93 -0.79
CA ARG A 306 5.07 -7.54 -0.70
C ARG A 306 6.44 -7.39 -1.33
N ASP A 307 7.27 -8.43 -1.28
CA ASP A 307 8.61 -8.53 -1.85
C ASP A 307 8.66 -9.31 -3.19
N TYR A 308 7.59 -10.03 -3.52
CA TYR A 308 7.40 -10.82 -4.74
C TYR A 308 6.14 -10.37 -5.53
N ARG A 309 6.16 -9.11 -5.98
CA ARG A 309 5.02 -8.42 -6.63
C ARG A 309 4.88 -8.71 -8.13
N TRP A 310 4.96 -9.98 -8.53
CA TRP A 310 4.78 -10.37 -9.94
C TRP A 310 3.44 -9.87 -10.52
N CYS A 311 2.40 -9.80 -9.67
CA CYS A 311 1.05 -9.34 -10.04
C CYS A 311 1.04 -7.90 -10.58
N CYS A 312 1.92 -7.01 -10.09
CA CYS A 312 2.00 -5.64 -10.62
C CYS A 312 2.49 -5.63 -12.08
N LYS A 313 3.41 -6.53 -12.45
CA LYS A 313 3.89 -6.64 -13.82
C LYS A 313 2.84 -7.26 -14.74
N VAL A 314 2.18 -8.32 -14.27
CA VAL A 314 1.17 -9.06 -15.05
C VAL A 314 -0.11 -8.23 -15.23
N LEU A 315 -0.61 -7.59 -14.17
CA LEU A 315 -1.94 -6.98 -14.17
C LEU A 315 -1.95 -5.48 -14.41
N LYS A 316 -0.81 -4.80 -14.27
CA LYS A 316 -0.72 -3.34 -14.48
C LYS A 316 0.19 -3.00 -15.63
N MET A 317 1.45 -3.42 -15.55
CA MET A 317 2.44 -2.98 -16.53
C MET A 317 2.14 -3.56 -17.92
N ALA A 318 1.80 -4.84 -18.04
CA ALA A 318 1.49 -5.47 -19.32
C ALA A 318 0.28 -4.83 -20.03
N PRO A 319 -0.93 -4.74 -19.43
CA PRO A 319 -2.09 -4.15 -20.10
C PRO A 319 -1.90 -2.66 -20.41
N ILE A 320 -1.29 -1.86 -19.51
CA ILE A 320 -1.00 -0.44 -19.79
C ILE A 320 -0.03 -0.31 -20.96
N THR A 321 1.05 -1.09 -20.96
CA THR A 321 2.06 -1.02 -22.03
C THR A 321 1.43 -1.35 -23.38
N LYS A 322 0.60 -2.40 -23.43
CA LYS A 322 -0.13 -2.78 -24.65
C LYS A 322 -1.02 -1.64 -25.13
N ALA A 323 -1.88 -1.11 -24.26
CA ALA A 323 -2.79 -0.02 -24.60
C ALA A 323 -2.06 1.24 -25.11
N TYR A 324 -0.95 1.62 -24.46
CA TYR A 324 -0.14 2.77 -24.90
C TYR A 324 0.57 2.53 -26.22
N LEU A 325 1.18 1.36 -26.44
CA LEU A 325 1.88 1.08 -27.70
C LEU A 325 0.91 1.01 -28.90
N GLU A 326 -0.29 0.47 -28.70
CA GLU A 326 -1.32 0.37 -29.74
C GLU A 326 -1.91 1.74 -30.08
N ARG A 327 -2.20 2.56 -29.06
CA ARG A 327 -2.94 3.81 -29.24
C ARG A 327 -2.05 5.05 -29.42
N PHE A 328 -0.85 5.03 -28.84
CA PHE A 328 0.08 6.16 -28.81
C PHE A 328 1.53 5.73 -29.11
N PRO A 329 1.81 5.22 -30.33
CA PRO A 329 3.13 4.69 -30.68
C PRO A 329 4.30 5.71 -30.59
N GLN A 330 3.97 7.01 -30.60
CA GLN A 330 4.93 8.11 -30.46
C GLN A 330 5.21 8.49 -28.99
N GLY A 331 4.43 7.98 -28.04
CA GLY A 331 4.59 8.26 -26.62
C GLY A 331 3.44 9.05 -26.01
N VAL A 332 3.45 9.19 -24.68
CA VAL A 332 2.41 9.88 -23.91
C VAL A 332 3.00 10.71 -22.78
N VAL A 333 2.31 11.80 -22.40
CA VAL A 333 2.40 12.36 -21.05
C VAL A 333 1.30 11.71 -20.22
N THR A 334 1.67 10.91 -19.22
CA THR A 334 0.74 10.30 -18.29
C THR A 334 0.69 11.07 -16.98
N VAL A 335 -0.49 11.55 -16.61
CA VAL A 335 -0.73 12.28 -15.36
C VAL A 335 -1.20 11.30 -14.28
N VAL A 336 -0.57 11.35 -13.11
CA VAL A 336 -0.81 10.43 -11.99
C VAL A 336 -1.07 11.19 -10.69
N GLY A 337 -1.95 10.66 -9.83
CA GLY A 337 -2.24 11.23 -8.50
C GLY A 337 -1.21 10.91 -7.41
N GLN A 338 0.08 10.85 -7.73
CA GLN A 338 1.11 10.44 -6.77
C GLN A 338 1.49 11.59 -5.83
N ARG A 339 1.61 11.30 -4.53
CA ARG A 339 2.00 12.29 -3.49
C ARG A 339 3.26 11.82 -2.75
N ALA A 340 4.11 12.77 -2.35
CA ALA A 340 5.33 12.49 -1.60
C ALA A 340 5.02 11.82 -0.25
N ALA A 341 3.94 12.26 0.41
CA ALA A 341 3.53 11.79 1.73
C ALA A 341 3.07 10.32 1.79
N GLU A 342 2.83 9.66 0.64
CA GLU A 342 2.39 8.25 0.61
C GLU A 342 3.47 7.26 1.06
N SER A 343 4.75 7.55 0.85
CA SER A 343 5.88 6.70 1.27
C SER A 343 7.24 7.38 1.07
N PHE A 344 8.28 6.89 1.77
CA PHE A 344 9.66 7.34 1.54
C PHE A 344 10.15 7.20 0.09
N GLN A 345 9.70 6.18 -0.64
CA GLN A 345 10.07 6.02 -2.05
C GLN A 345 9.44 7.11 -2.94
N ARG A 346 8.19 7.49 -2.64
CA ARG A 346 7.48 8.56 -3.36
C ARG A 346 8.09 9.92 -3.08
N ALA A 347 8.47 10.21 -1.84
CA ALA A 347 9.13 11.46 -1.47
C ALA A 347 10.45 11.72 -2.20
N ARG A 348 11.14 10.67 -2.68
CA ARG A 348 12.38 10.78 -3.46
C ARG A 348 12.15 10.93 -4.98
N GLN A 349 10.91 10.79 -5.46
CA GLN A 349 10.60 10.88 -6.89
C GLN A 349 10.46 12.33 -7.32
N LYS A 350 10.92 12.65 -8.53
CA LYS A 350 10.69 13.98 -9.12
C LYS A 350 9.23 14.08 -9.60
N PRO A 351 8.58 15.25 -9.50
CA PRO A 351 7.22 15.46 -10.01
C PRO A 351 7.07 15.18 -11.52
N ILE A 352 8.15 15.33 -12.29
CA ILE A 352 8.23 14.90 -13.69
C ILE A 352 9.36 13.88 -13.83
N SER A 353 9.07 12.74 -14.45
CA SER A 353 10.07 11.70 -14.71
C SER A 353 9.75 10.89 -15.96
N SER A 354 10.77 10.29 -16.58
CA SER A 354 10.54 9.26 -17.60
C SER A 354 10.09 7.96 -16.92
N SER A 355 9.07 7.31 -17.50
CA SER A 355 8.66 5.97 -17.04
C SER A 355 9.80 4.98 -17.22
N LYS A 356 10.09 4.21 -16.17
CA LYS A 356 11.03 3.08 -16.23
C LYS A 356 10.41 1.82 -16.84
N TRP A 357 9.09 1.83 -17.04
CA TRP A 357 8.31 0.62 -17.34
C TRP A 357 7.61 0.64 -18.70
N VAL A 358 7.26 1.82 -19.19
CA VAL A 358 6.64 1.99 -20.50
C VAL A 358 7.53 2.93 -21.29
N ALA A 359 8.05 2.45 -22.42
CA ALA A 359 8.87 3.27 -23.31
C ALA A 359 8.11 4.52 -23.76
N LYS A 360 8.85 5.60 -24.06
CA LYS A 360 8.30 6.87 -24.57
C LYS A 360 7.19 7.48 -23.70
N THR A 361 7.18 7.20 -22.40
CA THR A 361 6.17 7.72 -21.47
C THR A 361 6.80 8.67 -20.47
N ILE A 362 6.23 9.87 -20.36
CA ILE A 362 6.59 10.87 -19.34
C ILE A 362 5.52 10.86 -18.26
N VAL A 363 5.92 10.67 -17.01
CA VAL A 363 5.04 10.68 -15.84
C VAL A 363 5.05 12.06 -15.22
N VAL A 364 3.86 12.64 -15.00
CA VAL A 364 3.65 13.95 -14.37
C VAL A 364 2.75 13.80 -13.15
N ALA A 365 3.24 14.20 -11.98
CA ALA A 365 2.56 14.08 -10.69
C ALA A 365 2.25 15.48 -10.11
N PRO A 366 1.10 16.10 -10.45
CA PRO A 366 0.76 17.46 -10.02
C PRO A 366 0.48 17.56 -8.51
N LEU A 367 0.19 16.44 -7.86
CA LEU A 367 -0.15 16.37 -6.44
C LEU A 367 1.06 16.06 -5.55
N HIS A 368 2.28 16.15 -6.06
CA HIS A 368 3.46 15.67 -5.35
C HIS A 368 3.59 16.23 -3.93
N GLU A 369 3.28 17.52 -3.74
CA GLU A 369 3.35 18.24 -2.45
C GLU A 369 2.00 18.35 -1.71
N TRP A 370 1.01 17.52 -2.09
CA TRP A 370 -0.30 17.52 -1.45
C TRP A 370 -0.36 16.48 -0.32
N SER A 371 -1.00 16.85 0.77
CA SER A 371 -1.43 15.96 1.86
C SER A 371 -2.78 15.32 1.53
N ALA A 372 -3.16 14.29 2.28
CA ALA A 372 -4.47 13.66 2.18
C ALA A 372 -5.59 14.65 2.56
N LEU A 373 -5.36 15.56 3.52
CA LEU A 373 -6.28 16.64 3.85
C LEU A 373 -6.47 17.61 2.68
N ASP A 374 -5.40 18.00 1.97
CA ASP A 374 -5.52 18.87 0.80
C ASP A 374 -6.43 18.24 -0.28
N VAL A 375 -6.24 16.94 -0.52
CA VAL A 375 -7.01 16.17 -1.50
C VAL A 375 -8.49 16.09 -1.10
N TRP A 376 -8.78 15.78 0.16
CA TRP A 376 -10.15 15.70 0.65
C TRP A 376 -10.84 17.07 0.69
N ALA A 377 -10.14 18.11 1.12
CA ALA A 377 -10.66 19.48 1.07
C ALA A 377 -11.05 19.87 -0.37
N TYR A 378 -10.19 19.60 -1.35
CA TYR A 378 -10.49 19.86 -2.77
C TYR A 378 -11.71 19.09 -3.26
N ILE A 379 -11.78 17.78 -2.97
CA ILE A 379 -12.92 16.93 -3.37
C ILE A 379 -14.24 17.49 -2.84
N VAL A 380 -14.28 17.86 -1.56
CA VAL A 380 -15.49 18.38 -0.92
C VAL A 380 -15.84 19.76 -1.44
N LEU A 381 -14.85 20.66 -1.56
CA LEU A 381 -15.01 22.03 -2.06
C LEU A 381 -15.64 22.07 -3.46
N HIS A 382 -15.23 21.15 -4.33
CA HIS A 382 -15.67 21.08 -5.73
C HIS A 382 -16.78 20.05 -5.99
N GLY A 383 -17.29 19.37 -4.95
CA GLY A 383 -18.34 18.35 -5.10
C GLY A 383 -17.97 17.25 -6.10
N LEU A 384 -16.73 16.74 -6.02
CA LEU A 384 -16.24 15.71 -6.93
C LEU A 384 -16.80 14.32 -6.55
N PRO A 385 -17.15 13.47 -7.52
CA PRO A 385 -17.75 12.17 -7.25
C PRO A 385 -16.66 11.16 -6.85
N TYR A 386 -16.24 11.18 -5.58
CA TYR A 386 -15.29 10.20 -5.07
C TYR A 386 -15.93 8.80 -5.01
N ASN A 387 -15.08 7.78 -4.94
CA ASN A 387 -15.50 6.40 -4.90
C ASN A 387 -16.04 6.03 -3.51
N LYS A 388 -17.27 5.51 -3.44
CA LYS A 388 -17.93 5.16 -2.18
C LYS A 388 -17.23 4.07 -1.37
N ALA A 389 -16.28 3.33 -1.95
CA ALA A 389 -15.47 2.39 -1.18
C ALA A 389 -14.70 3.06 -0.01
N TYR A 390 -14.41 4.36 -0.07
CA TYR A 390 -13.85 5.09 1.09
C TYR A 390 -14.77 5.08 2.32
N GLU A 391 -16.09 5.03 2.12
CA GLU A 391 -17.10 4.96 3.18
C GLU A 391 -17.18 3.58 3.84
N TYR A 392 -16.47 2.58 3.31
CA TYR A 392 -16.35 1.24 3.92
C TYR A 392 -15.04 1.05 4.71
N GLY A 393 -14.26 2.13 4.89
CA GLY A 393 -13.07 2.13 5.75
C GLY A 393 -11.76 1.87 5.00
N PHE A 394 -11.83 1.77 3.66
CA PHE A 394 -10.63 1.70 2.82
C PHE A 394 -9.98 3.09 2.72
N ASP A 395 -8.72 3.24 3.16
CA ASP A 395 -8.00 4.51 3.04
C ASP A 395 -7.27 4.71 1.69
N ARG A 396 -7.06 3.61 0.97
CA ARG A 396 -6.48 3.54 -0.36
C ARG A 396 -7.28 2.54 -1.17
N LEU A 397 -7.49 2.86 -2.44
CA LEU A 397 -8.20 1.96 -3.36
C LEU A 397 -7.21 1.33 -4.34
N GLY A 398 -7.36 0.02 -4.53
CA GLY A 398 -6.52 -0.81 -5.39
C GLY A 398 -7.15 -2.18 -5.59
N CYS A 399 -6.32 -3.20 -5.83
CA CYS A 399 -6.80 -4.57 -5.90
C CYS A 399 -7.25 -5.03 -4.50
N LEU A 400 -8.45 -5.59 -4.37
CA LEU A 400 -9.03 -6.03 -3.10
C LEU A 400 -8.12 -7.02 -2.35
N ILE A 401 -7.50 -7.95 -3.06
CA ILE A 401 -6.64 -9.00 -2.51
C ILE A 401 -5.15 -8.70 -2.68
N CYS A 402 -4.77 -7.42 -2.61
CA CYS A 402 -3.39 -7.00 -2.77
C CYS A 402 -2.51 -7.46 -1.58
N PRO A 403 -1.33 -8.04 -1.81
CA PRO A 403 -0.42 -8.40 -0.71
C PRO A 403 0.11 -7.17 0.05
N ALA A 404 -0.04 -5.97 -0.50
CA ALA A 404 0.36 -4.73 0.16
C ALA A 404 -0.67 -4.23 1.18
N ASN A 405 -1.90 -4.77 1.18
CA ASN A 405 -2.91 -4.44 2.17
C ASN A 405 -2.47 -4.96 3.54
N GLU A 406 -2.75 -4.20 4.58
CA GLU A 406 -2.64 -4.62 5.98
C GLU A 406 -3.66 -5.74 6.31
N MET A 407 -3.45 -6.49 7.40
CA MET A 407 -4.42 -7.52 7.82
C MET A 407 -5.78 -6.91 8.15
N ALA A 408 -5.79 -5.73 8.77
CA ALA A 408 -7.02 -5.02 9.06
C ALA A 408 -7.86 -4.77 7.80
N GLU A 409 -7.21 -4.35 6.71
CA GLU A 409 -7.87 -4.13 5.42
C GLU A 409 -8.32 -5.45 4.77
N LEU A 410 -7.49 -6.50 4.82
CA LEU A 410 -7.87 -7.83 4.32
C LEU A 410 -9.06 -8.42 5.08
N GLU A 411 -9.18 -8.17 6.38
CA GLU A 411 -10.34 -8.56 7.18
C GLU A 411 -11.60 -7.80 6.74
N GLN A 412 -11.49 -6.51 6.38
CA GLN A 412 -12.60 -5.76 5.78
C GLN A 412 -12.99 -6.35 4.42
N VAL A 413 -12.02 -6.73 3.59
CA VAL A 413 -12.27 -7.41 2.31
C VAL A 413 -12.95 -8.76 2.54
N ARG A 414 -12.54 -9.54 3.53
CA ARG A 414 -13.17 -10.82 3.88
C ARG A 414 -14.64 -10.65 4.24
N ARG A 415 -14.99 -9.59 4.96
CA ARG A 415 -16.37 -9.28 5.37
C ARG A 415 -17.21 -8.76 4.21
N ARG A 416 -16.67 -7.82 3.43
CA ARG A 416 -17.42 -7.08 2.39
C ARG A 416 -17.45 -7.79 1.04
N TYR A 417 -16.36 -8.47 0.68
CA TYR A 417 -16.17 -9.16 -0.59
C TYR A 417 -15.74 -10.62 -0.35
N PRO A 418 -16.59 -11.44 0.32
CA PRO A 418 -16.19 -12.76 0.80
C PRO A 418 -15.80 -13.73 -0.32
N GLU A 419 -16.37 -13.60 -1.52
CA GLU A 419 -16.10 -14.51 -2.64
C GLU A 419 -14.65 -14.39 -3.15
N ILE A 420 -14.20 -13.17 -3.44
CA ILE A 420 -12.84 -12.94 -3.94
C ILE A 420 -11.78 -13.26 -2.86
N TYR A 421 -12.10 -12.98 -1.59
CA TYR A 421 -11.23 -13.33 -0.48
C TYR A 421 -11.10 -14.85 -0.32
N ARG A 422 -12.22 -15.57 -0.34
CA ARG A 422 -12.23 -17.05 -0.23
C ARG A 422 -11.38 -17.69 -1.32
N ARG A 423 -11.50 -17.21 -2.55
CA ARG A 423 -10.69 -17.71 -3.67
C ARG A 423 -9.20 -17.44 -3.46
N LEU A 424 -8.81 -16.27 -2.94
CA LEU A 424 -7.42 -16.01 -2.54
C LEU A 424 -6.97 -16.99 -1.43
N ALA A 425 -7.80 -17.18 -0.41
CA ALA A 425 -7.50 -18.06 0.72
C ALA A 425 -7.25 -19.50 0.25
N GLU A 426 -8.07 -20.02 -0.66
CA GLU A 426 -7.90 -21.33 -1.29
C GLU A 426 -6.55 -21.46 -2.02
N GLU A 427 -6.18 -20.46 -2.83
CA GLU A 427 -4.88 -20.45 -3.54
C GLU A 427 -3.69 -20.39 -2.57
N VAL A 428 -3.81 -19.62 -1.48
CA VAL A 428 -2.77 -19.53 -0.43
C VAL A 428 -2.61 -20.86 0.29
N VAL A 429 -3.71 -21.44 0.76
CA VAL A 429 -3.70 -22.70 1.51
C VAL A 429 -3.24 -23.85 0.61
N SER A 430 -3.67 -23.89 -0.65
CA SER A 430 -3.20 -24.90 -1.62
C SER A 430 -1.68 -24.80 -1.87
N PHE A 431 -1.15 -23.58 -1.97
CA PHE A 431 0.28 -23.38 -2.26
C PHE A 431 1.19 -23.70 -1.07
N TYR A 432 0.76 -23.38 0.15
CA TYR A 432 1.58 -23.57 1.36
C TYR A 432 1.30 -24.88 2.09
N GLY A 433 0.10 -25.44 1.97
CA GLY A 433 -0.34 -26.64 2.71
C GLY A 433 -0.72 -26.38 4.16
N GLU A 434 -0.65 -25.14 4.64
CA GLU A 434 -0.87 -24.78 6.04
C GLU A 434 -1.76 -23.53 6.16
N GLN A 435 -2.82 -23.63 6.98
CA GLN A 435 -3.83 -22.57 7.12
C GLN A 435 -3.31 -21.28 7.74
N PHE A 436 -2.32 -21.38 8.64
CA PHE A 436 -1.81 -20.22 9.38
C PHE A 436 -1.21 -19.13 8.46
N TYR A 437 -0.73 -19.51 7.26
CA TYR A 437 -0.22 -18.54 6.29
C TYR A 437 -1.31 -17.56 5.87
N GLU A 438 -2.51 -18.06 5.59
CA GLU A 438 -3.68 -17.25 5.28
C GLU A 438 -4.16 -16.51 6.52
N GLU A 439 -4.34 -17.23 7.63
CA GLU A 439 -4.96 -16.73 8.86
C GLU A 439 -4.29 -15.46 9.39
N TYR A 440 -2.94 -15.45 9.38
CA TYR A 440 -2.12 -14.33 9.83
C TYR A 440 -1.52 -13.52 8.67
N GLY A 441 -1.91 -13.83 7.43
CA GLY A 441 -1.44 -13.16 6.21
C GLY A 441 0.07 -13.23 5.97
N ILE A 442 0.73 -14.29 6.42
CA ILE A 442 2.17 -14.49 6.34
C ILE A 442 2.64 -14.73 4.90
N TRP A 443 1.76 -15.26 4.04
CA TRP A 443 2.02 -15.44 2.61
C TRP A 443 2.47 -14.16 1.90
N ARG A 444 2.22 -12.98 2.50
CA ARG A 444 2.61 -11.65 2.00
C ARG A 444 4.11 -11.36 2.10
N TRP A 445 4.93 -12.26 2.63
CA TRP A 445 6.39 -12.12 2.68
C TRP A 445 7.11 -13.40 2.25
N LYS A 446 7.98 -13.32 1.24
CA LYS A 446 8.76 -14.49 0.79
C LYS A 446 10.17 -14.57 1.37
N ARG A 447 10.77 -13.43 1.72
CA ARG A 447 12.16 -13.33 2.21
C ARG A 447 12.26 -13.35 3.74
N GLY A 448 11.13 -13.50 4.42
CA GLY A 448 11.04 -13.48 5.88
C GLY A 448 10.01 -12.48 6.36
N VAL A 449 9.34 -12.86 7.45
CA VAL A 449 8.33 -12.04 8.12
C VAL A 449 9.00 -10.83 8.80
N PRO A 450 8.42 -9.60 8.72
CA PRO A 450 8.97 -8.43 9.40
C PRO A 450 9.18 -8.67 10.89
N GLY A 451 10.24 -8.10 11.47
CA GLY A 451 10.64 -8.36 12.86
C GLY A 451 9.54 -8.06 13.88
N ASP A 452 8.76 -6.99 13.70
CA ASP A 452 7.65 -6.65 14.59
C ASP A 452 6.52 -7.68 14.51
N VAL A 453 6.15 -8.13 13.29
CA VAL A 453 5.16 -9.19 13.07
C VAL A 453 5.65 -10.51 13.64
N ALA A 454 6.90 -10.90 13.37
CA ALA A 454 7.48 -12.14 13.85
C ALA A 454 7.58 -12.18 15.38
N ARG A 455 7.99 -11.08 16.02
CA ARG A 455 8.02 -10.94 17.48
C ARG A 455 6.62 -10.99 18.08
N PHE A 456 5.65 -10.35 17.41
CA PHE A 456 4.27 -10.30 17.86
C PHE A 456 3.59 -11.67 17.82
N LEU A 457 3.71 -12.37 16.68
CA LEU A 457 3.12 -13.69 16.46
C LEU A 457 3.93 -14.83 17.08
N LYS A 458 5.20 -14.59 17.43
CA LYS A 458 6.16 -15.61 17.93
C LYS A 458 6.32 -16.80 16.97
N ILE A 459 6.26 -16.54 15.67
CA ILE A 459 6.43 -17.55 14.61
C ILE A 459 7.76 -17.38 13.89
N LYS A 460 8.27 -18.49 13.36
CA LYS A 460 9.27 -18.51 12.29
C LYS A 460 8.59 -19.13 11.08
N ALA A 461 8.42 -18.35 10.02
CA ALA A 461 7.79 -18.81 8.78
C ALA A 461 8.71 -18.48 7.60
N GLU A 462 8.82 -19.42 6.67
CA GLU A 462 9.63 -19.27 5.46
C GLU A 462 8.73 -19.03 4.25
N GLY A 463 9.21 -18.21 3.32
CA GLY A 463 8.52 -18.03 2.06
C GLY A 463 8.76 -19.20 1.12
N ARG A 464 7.75 -19.54 0.32
CA ARG A 464 7.87 -20.54 -0.75
C ARG A 464 7.80 -19.88 -2.12
N TYR A 465 8.70 -20.30 -3.01
CA TYR A 465 8.71 -19.94 -4.42
C TYR A 465 8.34 -21.17 -5.29
N PRO A 466 7.74 -20.97 -6.48
CA PRO A 466 7.38 -22.07 -7.38
C PRO A 466 8.60 -22.74 -8.03
N VAL A 467 9.71 -22.00 -8.13
CA VAL A 467 11.00 -22.45 -8.64
C VAL A 467 12.09 -21.89 -7.73
N ILE A 468 13.05 -22.73 -7.36
CA ILE A 468 14.23 -22.36 -6.60
C ILE A 468 15.42 -22.40 -7.55
N VAL A 469 16.19 -21.32 -7.60
CA VAL A 469 17.40 -21.23 -8.41
C VAL A 469 18.59 -21.04 -7.48
N ARG A 470 19.53 -21.98 -7.53
CA ARG A 470 20.77 -21.94 -6.75
C ARG A 470 21.94 -21.70 -7.69
N ARG A 471 22.81 -20.75 -7.37
CA ARG A 471 24.02 -20.46 -8.14
C ARG A 471 25.26 -20.81 -7.33
N ARG A 472 26.21 -21.50 -7.96
CA ARG A 472 27.56 -21.78 -7.45
C ARG A 472 28.53 -21.54 -8.59
N ASP A 473 29.33 -20.47 -8.51
CA ASP A 473 30.27 -20.06 -9.55
C ASP A 473 29.60 -19.86 -10.94
N ASP A 474 29.99 -20.66 -11.93
CA ASP A 474 29.46 -20.72 -13.28
C ASP A 474 28.34 -21.77 -13.46
N LYS A 475 27.95 -22.47 -12.38
CA LYS A 475 26.86 -23.45 -12.35
C LYS A 475 25.59 -22.86 -11.73
N VAL A 476 24.46 -23.14 -12.36
CA VAL A 476 23.12 -22.81 -11.90
C VAL A 476 22.25 -24.06 -11.85
N GLU A 477 21.61 -24.30 -10.72
CA GLU A 477 20.70 -25.42 -10.46
C GLU A 477 19.26 -24.90 -10.31
N ILE A 478 18.31 -25.56 -10.95
CA ILE A 478 16.89 -25.18 -11.01
C ILE A 478 16.05 -26.31 -10.42
N GLU A 479 15.33 -26.04 -9.34
CA GLU A 479 14.41 -26.97 -8.68
C GLU A 479 12.97 -26.46 -8.77
N GLY A 480 11.99 -27.33 -9.02
CA GLY A 480 10.57 -26.97 -9.20
C GLY A 480 10.21 -26.59 -10.65
N GLY A 481 9.03 -26.03 -10.87
CA GLY A 481 8.55 -25.68 -12.22
C GLY A 481 8.24 -26.90 -13.13
N ARG A 482 7.48 -26.65 -14.21
CA ARG A 482 7.11 -27.66 -15.21
C ARG A 482 7.97 -27.51 -16.46
N PRO A 483 8.82 -28.48 -16.84
CA PRO A 483 9.66 -28.37 -18.04
C PRO A 483 8.83 -28.14 -19.32
N ASP A 484 9.10 -27.05 -20.03
CA ASP A 484 8.61 -26.79 -21.38
C ASP A 484 9.80 -26.64 -22.33
N VAL A 485 10.37 -27.79 -22.71
CA VAL A 485 11.58 -27.87 -23.54
C VAL A 485 11.41 -27.15 -24.89
N PRO A 486 10.32 -27.33 -25.65
CA PRO A 486 10.13 -26.62 -26.92
C PRO A 486 10.17 -25.10 -26.75
N THR A 487 9.50 -24.55 -25.73
CA THR A 487 9.54 -23.11 -25.45
C THR A 487 10.92 -22.66 -24.98
N ALA A 488 11.59 -23.44 -24.13
CA ALA A 488 12.94 -23.13 -23.67
C ALA A 488 13.92 -23.03 -24.85
N LEU A 489 13.90 -23.98 -25.78
CA LEU A 489 14.74 -23.97 -26.99
C LEU A 489 14.50 -22.72 -27.85
N GLU A 490 13.25 -22.29 -28.01
CA GLU A 490 12.91 -21.05 -28.70
C GLU A 490 13.48 -19.83 -27.99
N LEU A 491 13.30 -19.72 -26.68
CA LEU A 491 13.79 -18.59 -25.89
C LEU A 491 15.32 -18.53 -25.85
N LEU A 492 16.00 -19.66 -25.80
CA LEU A 492 17.48 -19.75 -25.80
C LEU A 492 18.11 -19.18 -27.07
N LYS A 493 17.38 -19.11 -28.20
CA LYS A 493 17.83 -18.43 -29.42
C LYS A 493 18.16 -16.94 -29.18
N MET A 494 17.62 -16.34 -28.11
CA MET A 494 17.98 -14.97 -27.72
C MET A 494 19.43 -14.82 -27.25
N MET A 495 20.09 -15.91 -26.85
CA MET A 495 21.50 -15.91 -26.47
C MET A 495 22.42 -16.24 -27.63
N GLY A 496 21.91 -16.83 -28.72
CA GLY A 496 22.68 -17.16 -29.90
C GLY A 496 22.25 -18.47 -30.57
N ASN A 497 23.23 -19.20 -31.08
CA ASN A 497 23.03 -20.51 -31.71
C ASN A 497 22.74 -21.56 -30.64
N VAL A 498 21.75 -22.42 -30.92
CA VAL A 498 21.27 -23.46 -30.02
C VAL A 498 21.51 -24.80 -30.70
N ASN A 499 22.35 -25.63 -30.11
CA ASN A 499 22.68 -26.98 -30.59
C ASN A 499 22.12 -28.00 -29.59
N VAL A 500 21.29 -28.92 -30.06
CA VAL A 500 20.68 -29.97 -29.23
C VAL A 500 21.45 -31.26 -29.49
N GLY A 501 21.99 -31.87 -28.43
CA GLY A 501 22.74 -33.13 -28.49
C GLY A 501 22.26 -34.14 -27.45
N SER A 502 22.88 -35.33 -27.43
CA SER A 502 22.53 -36.39 -26.48
C SER A 502 22.82 -36.02 -25.02
N ASN A 503 23.80 -35.15 -24.79
CA ASN A 503 24.25 -34.74 -23.46
C ASN A 503 23.59 -33.44 -22.97
N GLY A 504 22.63 -32.88 -23.72
CA GLY A 504 21.92 -31.67 -23.36
C GLY A 504 21.86 -30.64 -24.48
N VAL A 505 21.76 -29.36 -24.11
CA VAL A 505 21.66 -28.23 -25.03
C VAL A 505 22.86 -27.30 -24.84
N GLU A 506 23.57 -27.03 -25.92
CA GLU A 506 24.63 -26.03 -25.94
C GLU A 506 24.13 -24.75 -26.61
N VAL A 507 24.38 -23.62 -25.96
CA VAL A 507 23.99 -22.30 -26.45
C VAL A 507 25.22 -21.42 -26.51
N SER A 508 25.47 -20.80 -27.68
CA SER A 508 26.63 -19.93 -27.88
C SER A 508 26.28 -18.70 -28.72
N GLY A 509 26.67 -17.52 -28.24
CA GLY A 509 26.54 -16.26 -28.97
C GLY A 509 27.32 -15.12 -28.34
N GLY A 510 28.11 -14.41 -29.16
CA GLY A 510 29.01 -13.37 -28.67
C GLY A 510 29.99 -13.91 -27.61
N LYS A 511 29.93 -13.33 -26.41
CA LYS A 511 30.73 -13.74 -25.24
C LYS A 511 30.00 -14.66 -24.25
N LEU A 512 28.79 -15.13 -24.57
CA LEU A 512 28.00 -15.97 -23.67
C LEU A 512 27.92 -17.39 -24.22
N ARG A 513 28.21 -18.36 -23.36
CA ARG A 513 28.16 -19.80 -23.59
C ARG A 513 27.48 -20.47 -22.41
N ALA A 514 26.57 -21.39 -22.67
CA ALA A 514 25.94 -22.19 -21.64
C ALA A 514 25.68 -23.61 -22.11
N THR A 515 25.96 -24.58 -21.25
CA THR A 515 25.59 -25.99 -21.43
C THR A 515 24.47 -26.32 -20.45
N ILE A 516 23.37 -26.86 -20.96
CA ILE A 516 22.15 -27.15 -20.19
C ILE A 516 21.96 -28.66 -20.19
N SER A 517 21.77 -29.26 -19.02
CA SER A 517 21.54 -30.70 -18.87
C SER A 517 20.25 -31.15 -19.59
N PRO A 518 20.12 -32.45 -19.97
CA PRO A 518 18.94 -32.95 -20.69
C PRO A 518 17.60 -32.72 -19.97
N ASP A 519 17.60 -32.67 -18.64
CA ASP A 519 16.44 -32.40 -17.80
C ASP A 519 16.17 -30.90 -17.56
N PHE A 520 17.01 -30.02 -18.11
CA PHE A 520 16.97 -28.56 -17.95
C PHE A 520 17.07 -28.11 -16.48
N ARG A 521 17.72 -28.91 -15.62
CA ARG A 521 17.90 -28.64 -14.19
C ARG A 521 19.25 -28.04 -13.85
N THR A 522 20.28 -28.32 -14.64
CA THR A 522 21.65 -27.85 -14.42
C THR A 522 22.13 -27.08 -15.63
N ILE A 523 22.74 -25.92 -15.39
CA ILE A 523 23.25 -25.05 -16.44
C ILE A 523 24.64 -24.55 -16.04
N GLU A 524 25.61 -24.71 -16.92
CA GLU A 524 27.02 -24.36 -16.66
C GLU A 524 27.55 -23.40 -17.73
N GLY A 525 28.50 -22.54 -17.35
CA GLY A 525 29.19 -21.59 -18.23
C GLY A 525 28.93 -20.11 -17.91
N ASP A 526 29.65 -19.23 -18.62
CA ASP A 526 29.57 -17.77 -18.43
C ASP A 526 28.18 -17.17 -18.76
N GLY A 527 27.39 -17.86 -19.58
CA GLY A 527 26.00 -17.54 -19.89
C GLY A 527 24.95 -18.19 -18.97
N ALA A 528 25.35 -19.00 -17.98
CA ALA A 528 24.43 -19.87 -17.24
C ALA A 528 23.26 -19.13 -16.59
N LEU A 529 23.50 -17.94 -16.01
CA LEU A 529 22.44 -17.14 -15.38
C LEU A 529 21.38 -16.65 -16.39
N HIS A 530 21.81 -16.28 -17.59
CA HIS A 530 20.89 -15.84 -18.65
C HIS A 530 20.11 -17.01 -19.24
N ALA A 531 20.77 -18.16 -19.43
CA ALA A 531 20.11 -19.38 -19.87
C ALA A 531 19.08 -19.84 -18.82
N ALA A 532 19.44 -19.83 -17.53
CA ALA A 532 18.52 -20.14 -16.43
C ALA A 532 17.30 -19.24 -16.43
N ALA A 533 17.46 -17.93 -16.64
CA ALA A 533 16.34 -17.00 -16.74
C ALA A 533 15.36 -17.36 -17.87
N LEU A 534 15.88 -17.80 -19.03
CA LEU A 534 15.06 -18.20 -20.18
C LEU A 534 14.38 -19.56 -19.94
N VAL A 535 15.08 -20.51 -19.31
CA VAL A 535 14.55 -21.82 -18.92
C VAL A 535 13.44 -21.66 -17.88
N VAL A 536 13.68 -20.94 -16.79
CA VAL A 536 12.66 -20.68 -15.74
C VAL A 536 11.46 -19.94 -16.34
N ARG A 537 11.68 -19.00 -17.26
CA ARG A 537 10.60 -18.31 -17.96
C ARG A 537 9.73 -19.27 -18.78
N ALA A 538 10.31 -20.29 -19.43
CA ALA A 538 9.55 -21.31 -20.13
C ALA A 538 8.72 -22.16 -19.17
N GLN A 539 9.26 -22.47 -17.99
CA GLN A 539 8.63 -23.38 -17.03
C GLN A 539 7.42 -22.81 -16.27
N ILE A 540 7.38 -21.49 -16.06
CA ILE A 540 6.35 -20.83 -15.24
C ILE A 540 5.89 -19.51 -15.89
N CYS A 541 5.50 -19.59 -17.16
CA CYS A 541 5.05 -18.42 -17.91
C CYS A 541 3.63 -18.00 -17.49
N GLY A 542 3.47 -16.81 -16.90
CA GLY A 542 2.15 -16.26 -16.58
C GLY A 542 1.40 -15.59 -17.75
N HIS A 543 1.79 -15.85 -19.01
CA HIS A 543 1.10 -15.40 -20.23
C HIS A 543 0.73 -13.89 -20.30
N CYS A 544 1.57 -12.99 -19.77
CA CYS A 544 1.30 -11.55 -19.75
C CYS A 544 1.83 -10.77 -20.97
N ASP A 545 2.62 -11.39 -21.83
CA ASP A 545 3.19 -10.80 -23.06
C ASP A 545 3.98 -9.48 -22.90
N LEU A 546 4.35 -9.13 -21.66
CA LEU A 546 5.21 -8.00 -21.37
C LEU A 546 6.55 -8.09 -22.12
N CYS A 547 7.11 -9.31 -22.20
CA CYS A 547 8.34 -9.58 -22.92
C CYS A 547 8.25 -9.31 -24.43
N ILE A 548 7.08 -9.52 -25.05
CA ILE A 548 6.82 -9.19 -26.46
C ILE A 548 6.79 -7.67 -26.62
N SER A 549 6.02 -6.99 -25.75
CA SER A 549 5.86 -5.54 -25.77
C SER A 549 7.17 -4.78 -25.56
N TRP A 550 8.10 -5.35 -24.79
CA TRP A 550 9.41 -4.76 -24.50
C TRP A 550 10.48 -5.05 -25.56
N CYS A 551 10.20 -5.90 -26.55
CA CYS A 551 11.18 -6.23 -27.57
C CYS A 551 11.34 -5.05 -28.56
N PRO A 552 12.50 -4.35 -28.57
CA PRO A 552 12.68 -3.17 -29.40
C PRO A 552 12.64 -3.48 -30.91
N THR A 553 13.01 -4.69 -31.30
CA THR A 553 13.06 -5.16 -32.70
C THR A 553 11.86 -6.02 -33.09
N LYS A 554 10.89 -6.21 -32.18
CA LYS A 554 9.73 -7.10 -32.39
C LYS A 554 10.11 -8.52 -32.83
N ALA A 555 11.24 -9.03 -32.33
CA ALA A 555 11.77 -10.36 -32.65
C ALA A 555 11.09 -11.50 -31.88
N LEU A 556 10.21 -11.20 -30.91
CA LEU A 556 9.52 -12.18 -30.09
C LEU A 556 8.02 -12.12 -30.36
N SER A 557 7.40 -13.27 -30.62
CA SER A 557 5.95 -13.40 -30.85
C SER A 557 5.41 -14.70 -30.24
N ARG A 558 4.09 -14.91 -30.30
CA ARG A 558 3.46 -16.21 -30.06
C ARG A 558 3.16 -16.90 -31.38
N GLY A 559 3.47 -18.18 -31.48
CA GLY A 559 3.06 -19.04 -32.58
C GLY A 559 1.57 -19.45 -32.45
N PRO A 560 1.04 -20.17 -33.45
CA PRO A 560 -0.34 -20.68 -33.43
C PRO A 560 -0.62 -21.64 -32.27
N ASP A 561 0.42 -22.35 -31.80
CA ASP A 561 0.39 -23.22 -30.61
C ASP A 561 0.49 -22.46 -29.28
N GLY A 562 0.49 -21.12 -29.33
CA GLY A 562 0.63 -20.26 -28.16
C GLY A 562 2.04 -20.19 -27.60
N ARG A 563 3.00 -20.99 -28.09
CA ARG A 563 4.40 -20.98 -27.65
C ARG A 563 5.15 -19.76 -28.18
N PHE A 564 6.23 -19.39 -27.51
CA PHE A 564 7.08 -18.31 -27.98
C PHE A 564 7.82 -18.69 -29.27
N ARG A 565 7.99 -17.71 -30.16
CA ARG A 565 8.86 -17.80 -31.34
C ARG A 565 9.85 -16.65 -31.34
N VAL A 566 11.12 -16.96 -31.58
CA VAL A 566 12.19 -15.96 -31.69
C VAL A 566 12.67 -15.90 -33.13
N ASP A 567 12.46 -14.74 -33.76
CA ASP A 567 13.05 -14.38 -35.05
C ASP A 567 14.53 -14.03 -34.82
N LYS A 568 15.42 -14.91 -35.28
CA LYS A 568 16.86 -14.77 -35.10
C LYS A 568 17.46 -13.62 -35.89
N GLU A 569 16.85 -13.23 -37.01
CA GLU A 569 17.35 -12.15 -37.86
C GLU A 569 17.08 -10.78 -37.22
N ARG A 570 15.96 -10.66 -36.51
CA ARG A 570 15.60 -9.44 -35.78
C ARG A 570 16.15 -9.39 -34.36
N CYS A 571 16.45 -10.53 -33.76
CA CYS A 571 16.90 -10.58 -32.37
C CYS A 571 18.35 -10.13 -32.24
N ILE A 572 18.55 -9.00 -31.53
CA ILE A 572 19.89 -8.44 -31.26
C ILE A 572 20.53 -8.94 -29.95
N GLY A 573 19.97 -9.98 -29.32
CA GLY A 573 20.53 -10.58 -28.10
C GLY A 573 20.59 -9.68 -26.85
N CYS A 574 19.84 -8.58 -26.80
CA CYS A 574 19.91 -7.62 -25.68
C CYS A 574 19.32 -8.11 -24.34
N LEU A 575 18.53 -9.20 -24.37
CA LEU A 575 17.86 -9.80 -23.20
C LEU A 575 16.96 -8.87 -22.35
N ILE A 576 16.59 -7.69 -22.88
CA ILE A 576 15.68 -6.75 -22.22
C ILE A 576 14.34 -7.43 -21.90
N CYS A 577 13.81 -8.21 -22.85
CA CYS A 577 12.57 -8.96 -22.68
C CYS A 577 12.65 -10.03 -21.58
N SER A 578 13.85 -10.59 -21.33
CA SER A 578 14.10 -11.52 -20.22
C SER A 578 14.11 -10.77 -18.89
N LYS A 579 14.84 -9.66 -18.80
CA LYS A 579 14.88 -8.81 -17.59
C LYS A 579 13.51 -8.22 -17.21
N ALA A 580 12.65 -7.99 -18.20
CA ALA A 580 11.27 -7.55 -17.99
C ALA A 580 10.35 -8.68 -17.47
N CYS A 581 10.64 -9.94 -17.77
CA CYS A 581 9.80 -11.08 -17.37
C CYS A 581 9.73 -11.25 -15.85
N PRO A 582 8.52 -11.39 -15.25
CA PRO A 582 8.38 -11.62 -13.80
C PRO A 582 9.12 -12.88 -13.32
N SER A 583 9.00 -14.00 -14.04
CA SER A 583 9.64 -15.27 -13.71
C SER A 583 11.15 -15.11 -13.58
N ALA A 584 11.78 -14.50 -14.59
CA ALA A 584 13.23 -14.30 -14.63
C ALA A 584 13.70 -13.25 -13.62
N GLN A 585 13.03 -12.08 -13.56
CA GLN A 585 13.46 -10.99 -12.69
C GLN A 585 13.43 -11.40 -11.23
N TYR A 586 12.34 -11.98 -10.76
CA TYR A 586 12.17 -12.26 -9.33
C TYR A 586 12.88 -13.53 -8.88
N LEU A 587 12.95 -14.58 -9.70
CA LEU A 587 13.47 -15.89 -9.29
C LEU A 587 14.93 -16.12 -9.70
N VAL A 588 15.44 -15.40 -10.69
CA VAL A 588 16.79 -15.61 -11.23
C VAL A 588 17.67 -14.39 -11.03
N TYR A 589 17.29 -13.22 -11.55
CA TYR A 589 18.17 -12.06 -11.49
C TYR A 589 18.26 -11.46 -10.09
N ARG A 590 17.12 -11.20 -9.45
CA ARG A 590 17.09 -10.50 -8.15
C ARG A 590 17.58 -11.36 -6.98
N THR A 591 17.33 -12.66 -7.02
CA THR A 591 17.84 -13.62 -6.02
C THR A 591 19.37 -13.68 -6.04
N ASN A 592 20.00 -13.55 -7.21
CA ASN A 592 21.44 -13.68 -7.38
C ASN A 592 22.21 -12.34 -7.31
N GLU A 593 21.61 -11.20 -7.67
CA GLU A 593 22.22 -9.87 -7.46
C GLU A 593 22.43 -9.56 -5.96
N GLU A 594 21.57 -10.09 -5.09
CA GLU A 594 21.60 -9.85 -3.63
C GLU A 594 22.49 -10.88 -2.89
N MET A 595 22.89 -12.00 -3.51
CA MET A 595 23.90 -12.92 -2.95
C MET A 595 25.33 -12.36 -3.04
N ASN A 596 25.57 -11.37 -3.91
CA ASN A 596 26.84 -10.65 -4.01
C ASN A 596 26.93 -9.40 -3.10
N LEU A 597 25.92 -9.18 -2.25
CA LEU A 597 25.84 -8.06 -1.31
C LEU A 597 25.73 -8.54 0.16
N LYS A 598 26.12 -9.78 0.45
CA LYS A 598 26.34 -10.27 1.81
C LYS A 598 27.82 -10.44 2.09
#